data_AF-A0A9D6QEA6-F1
#
_entry.id   AF-A0A9D6QEA6-F1
#
_cell.length_a   1.000
_cell.length_b   1.000
_cell.length_c   1.000
_cell.angle_alpha   90.00
_cell.angle_beta   90.00
_cell.angle_gamma   90.00
#
_symmetry.space_group_name_H-M   'P 1'
#
loop_
_entity.id
_entity.type
_entity.pdbx_description
1 polymer ?
#
loop_
_entity_poly.entity_id
_entity_poly.type
_entity_poly.pdbx_seq_one_letter_code
_entity_poly.pdbx_strand_id
1 'polypeptide(L)'
;MDKRQFIKTAASSLLALGIVAAAPASQAASMEHCFGVAKAGQNDCAGISGLHSCKGASTTSYDPGDFKAVPTGTCAKMSGLTEQQAKETLKDPAKVKAFEQAMQKRNS
;
A
#
# COMPACT_ATOMS: atom_id res chain seq x y z
N MET A 1 21.43 -28.32 63.81
CA MET A 1 21.34 -29.10 62.57
C MET A 1 21.56 -28.18 61.40
N ASP A 2 22.60 -28.50 60.63
CA ASP A 2 22.85 -28.05 59.26
C ASP A 2 21.63 -28.20 58.36
N LYS A 3 21.49 -27.22 57.47
CA LYS A 3 21.04 -27.31 56.05
C LYS A 3 20.75 -25.89 55.58
N ARG A 4 21.84 -25.10 55.47
CA ARG A 4 21.84 -23.96 54.55
C ARG A 4 21.48 -24.50 53.16
N GLN A 5 20.79 -23.68 52.38
CA GLN A 5 20.63 -23.81 50.92
C GLN A 5 19.41 -24.58 50.37
N PHE A 6 18.32 -24.66 51.12
CA PHE A 6 16.98 -24.60 50.50
C PHE A 6 16.43 -23.26 50.96
N ILE A 7 16.34 -22.22 50.13
CA ILE A 7 15.23 -22.01 49.21
C ILE A 7 15.69 -20.82 48.33
N LYS A 8 15.84 -21.03 47.02
CA LYS A 8 15.95 -19.94 46.05
C LYS A 8 14.54 -19.34 45.90
N THR A 9 14.27 -18.23 46.57
CA THR A 9 13.08 -17.38 46.35
C THR A 9 13.61 -16.02 45.90
N ALA A 10 13.43 -15.66 44.61
CA ALA A 10 12.26 -14.95 44.07
C ALA A 10 12.10 -13.57 44.74
N ALA A 11 11.97 -12.43 44.07
CA ALA A 11 11.87 -12.10 42.66
C ALA A 11 12.25 -10.61 42.53
N SER A 12 13.05 -10.25 41.53
CA SER A 12 13.35 -8.86 41.22
C SER A 12 12.21 -8.30 40.36
N SER A 13 11.30 -7.54 40.96
CA SER A 13 10.28 -6.81 40.21
C SER A 13 10.47 -5.32 40.43
N LEU A 14 11.35 -4.72 39.61
CA LEU A 14 11.37 -3.28 39.38
C LEU A 14 10.09 -2.89 38.65
N LEU A 15 9.27 -2.04 39.25
CA LEU A 15 8.26 -1.27 38.52
C LEU A 15 8.69 0.20 38.52
N ALA A 16 9.42 0.60 37.49
CA ALA A 16 9.53 2.00 37.10
C ALA A 16 8.30 2.34 36.26
N LEU A 17 7.37 3.11 36.81
CA LEU A 17 6.21 3.64 36.09
C LEU A 17 6.70 4.73 35.11
N GLY A 18 6.88 4.34 33.85
CA GLY A 18 7.22 5.24 32.76
C GLY A 18 6.05 6.17 32.43
N ILE A 19 6.32 7.47 32.40
CA ILE A 19 5.44 8.49 31.84
C ILE A 19 5.10 8.15 30.38
N VAL A 20 3.82 7.92 30.08
CA VAL A 20 3.35 7.81 28.70
C VAL A 20 3.24 9.23 28.16
N ALA A 21 4.25 9.67 27.40
CA ALA A 21 4.14 10.85 26.57
C ALA A 21 3.04 10.58 25.53
N ALA A 22 1.97 11.38 25.57
CA ALA A 22 0.95 11.37 24.52
C ALA A 22 1.61 11.82 23.22
N ALA A 23 1.88 10.86 22.33
CA ALA A 23 2.30 11.15 20.96
C ALA A 23 1.16 11.91 20.25
N PRO A 24 1.46 12.94 19.44
CA PRO A 24 0.43 13.61 18.66
C PRO A 24 -0.21 12.58 17.72
N ALA A 25 -1.54 12.56 17.66
CA ALA A 25 -2.28 11.76 16.71
C ALA A 25 -1.82 12.15 15.29
N SER A 26 -1.16 11.22 14.58
CA SER A 26 -0.84 11.38 13.18
C SER A 26 -2.14 11.61 12.41
N GLN A 27 -2.32 12.78 11.81
CA GLN A 27 -3.39 13.02 10.85
C GLN A 27 -3.23 11.97 9.74
N ALA A 28 -4.13 10.99 9.68
CA ALA A 28 -4.11 9.98 8.63
C ALA A 28 -4.24 10.71 7.30
N ALA A 29 -3.19 10.68 6.48
CA ALA A 29 -3.26 11.24 5.14
C ALA A 29 -4.40 10.56 4.38
N SER A 30 -5.30 11.33 3.80
CA SER A 30 -6.31 10.76 2.90
C SER A 30 -5.58 10.13 1.71
N MET A 31 -5.92 8.87 1.43
CA MET A 31 -5.33 8.11 0.32
C MET A 31 -6.36 8.02 -0.81
N GLU A 32 -5.88 8.01 -2.05
CA GLU A 32 -6.69 7.77 -3.26
C GLU A 32 -6.16 6.55 -4.01
N HIS A 33 -7.06 5.80 -4.65
CA HIS A 33 -6.68 4.75 -5.58
C HIS A 33 -6.28 5.39 -6.90
N CYS A 34 -5.00 5.29 -7.24
CA CYS A 34 -4.47 5.79 -8.48
C CYS A 34 -4.23 4.66 -9.46
N PHE A 35 -5.03 4.61 -10.51
CA PHE A 35 -5.03 3.52 -11.47
C PHE A 35 -4.02 3.76 -12.59
N GLY A 36 -3.43 2.69 -13.12
CA GLY A 36 -2.51 2.76 -14.25
C GLY A 36 -1.11 3.26 -13.91
N VAL A 37 -0.76 3.40 -12.63
CA VAL A 37 0.57 3.87 -12.20
C VAL A 37 1.47 2.77 -11.64
N ALA A 38 0.92 1.58 -11.42
CA ALA A 38 1.66 0.46 -10.85
C ALA A 38 2.62 -0.14 -11.90
N LYS A 39 3.87 -0.38 -11.51
CA LYS A 39 4.77 -1.25 -12.29
C LYS A 39 4.39 -2.71 -12.06
N ALA A 40 4.85 -3.60 -12.93
CA ALA A 40 4.70 -5.04 -12.75
C ALA A 40 5.15 -5.45 -11.33
N GLY A 41 4.31 -6.26 -10.65
CA GLY A 41 4.53 -6.72 -9.29
C GLY A 41 4.34 -5.67 -8.19
N GLN A 42 3.89 -4.46 -8.51
CA GLN A 42 3.78 -3.35 -7.56
C GLN A 42 2.37 -2.77 -7.42
N ASN A 43 1.35 -3.47 -7.91
CA ASN A 43 -0.05 -3.11 -7.70
C ASN A 43 -0.49 -3.43 -6.27
N ASP A 44 -1.45 -2.68 -5.76
CA ASP A 44 -2.17 -3.01 -4.53
C ASP A 44 -3.30 -4.03 -4.81
N CYS A 45 -3.88 -4.59 -3.74
CA CYS A 45 -4.98 -5.56 -3.84
C CYS A 45 -6.24 -4.92 -4.46
N ALA A 46 -7.16 -5.76 -4.94
CA ALA A 46 -8.48 -5.37 -5.46
C ALA A 46 -8.43 -4.52 -6.76
N GLY A 47 -7.59 -4.92 -7.71
CA GLY A 47 -7.66 -4.41 -9.08
C GLY A 47 -9.05 -4.59 -9.70
N ILE A 48 -9.45 -3.68 -10.59
CA ILE A 48 -10.80 -3.61 -11.18
C ILE A 48 -10.91 -4.30 -12.55
N SER A 49 -9.80 -4.78 -13.11
CA SER A 49 -9.79 -5.54 -14.38
C SER A 49 -10.32 -6.97 -14.21
N GLY A 50 -10.37 -7.48 -12.96
CA GLY A 50 -10.75 -8.86 -12.66
C GLY A 50 -9.67 -9.90 -13.00
N LEU A 51 -8.50 -9.48 -13.49
CA LEU A 51 -7.40 -10.37 -13.87
C LEU A 51 -6.63 -10.93 -12.66
N HIS A 52 -6.58 -10.16 -11.57
CA HIS A 52 -6.02 -10.56 -10.29
C HIS A 52 -6.61 -9.69 -9.17
N SER A 53 -6.57 -10.19 -7.94
CA SER A 53 -7.10 -9.48 -6.75
C SER A 53 -6.05 -9.24 -5.68
N CYS A 54 -4.86 -9.84 -5.81
CA CYS A 54 -3.81 -9.79 -4.80
C CYS A 54 -2.72 -8.79 -5.16
N LYS A 55 -2.17 -8.13 -4.12
CA LYS A 55 -1.03 -7.23 -4.23
C LYS A 55 0.13 -7.93 -4.96
N GLY A 56 0.73 -7.23 -5.92
CA GLY A 56 1.88 -7.70 -6.67
C GLY A 56 1.62 -8.82 -7.66
N ALA A 57 0.36 -9.14 -7.95
CA ALA A 57 -0.01 -10.13 -8.97
C ALA A 57 0.00 -9.58 -10.40
N SER A 58 0.10 -8.25 -10.56
CA SER A 58 0.14 -7.62 -11.88
C SER A 58 1.41 -8.00 -12.64
N THR A 59 1.25 -8.61 -13.80
CA THR A 59 2.36 -8.95 -14.71
C THR A 59 2.70 -7.79 -15.66
N THR A 60 1.78 -6.84 -15.82
CA THR A 60 1.88 -5.74 -16.78
C THR A 60 2.14 -4.44 -16.05
N SER A 61 3.07 -3.62 -16.57
CA SER A 61 3.26 -2.28 -16.01
C SER A 61 2.22 -1.32 -16.58
N TYR A 62 1.67 -0.49 -15.70
CA TYR A 62 0.73 0.60 -15.98
C TYR A 62 -0.65 0.13 -16.45
N ASP A 63 -1.06 -1.08 -16.06
CA ASP A 63 -2.40 -1.60 -16.35
C ASP A 63 -3.47 -0.67 -15.74
N PRO A 64 -4.42 -0.12 -16.53
CA PRO A 64 -5.48 0.76 -16.04
C PRO A 64 -6.40 0.14 -15.00
N GLY A 65 -6.49 -1.19 -14.93
CA GLY A 65 -7.26 -1.91 -13.92
C GLY A 65 -6.52 -2.08 -12.60
N ASP A 66 -5.22 -1.79 -12.57
CA ASP A 66 -4.40 -1.89 -11.37
C ASP A 66 -4.13 -0.53 -10.77
N PHE A 67 -4.15 -0.45 -9.44
CA PHE A 67 -3.90 0.79 -8.74
C PHE A 67 -2.78 0.70 -7.72
N LYS A 68 -2.32 1.89 -7.32
CA LYS A 68 -1.57 2.09 -6.08
C LYS A 68 -2.32 3.08 -5.20
N ALA A 69 -2.36 2.81 -3.90
CA ALA A 69 -2.84 3.79 -2.93
C ALA A 69 -1.78 4.89 -2.78
N VAL A 70 -2.14 6.11 -3.13
CA VAL A 70 -1.25 7.28 -3.05
C VAL A 70 -1.91 8.39 -2.23
N PRO A 71 -1.15 9.35 -1.66
CA PRO A 71 -1.76 10.50 -1.00
C PRO A 71 -2.67 11.26 -1.97
N THR A 72 -3.84 11.70 -1.52
CA THR A 72 -4.81 12.44 -2.34
C THR A 72 -4.17 13.60 -3.11
N GLY A 73 -4.52 13.74 -4.38
CA GLY A 73 -4.00 14.78 -5.28
C GLY A 73 -2.64 14.44 -5.91
N THR A 74 -2.11 13.23 -5.66
CA THR A 74 -0.86 12.76 -6.28
C THR A 74 -1.14 12.07 -7.61
N CYS A 75 -2.31 11.43 -7.75
CA CYS A 75 -2.59 10.59 -8.91
C CYS A 75 -2.52 11.34 -10.25
N ALA A 76 -3.10 12.53 -10.30
CA ALA A 76 -3.04 13.39 -11.48
C ALA A 76 -1.61 13.79 -11.85
N LYS A 77 -0.73 14.02 -10.86
CA LYS A 77 0.69 14.35 -11.09
C LYS A 77 1.46 13.16 -11.67
N MET A 78 1.02 11.95 -11.34
CA MET A 78 1.56 10.70 -11.88
C MET A 78 0.95 10.33 -13.24
N SER A 79 0.04 11.15 -13.78
CA SER A 79 -0.73 10.83 -14.99
C SER A 79 -1.57 9.56 -14.87
N GLY A 80 -1.90 9.17 -13.64
CA GLY A 80 -2.80 8.07 -13.36
C GLY A 80 -4.25 8.44 -13.55
N LEU A 81 -5.10 7.42 -13.49
CA LEU A 81 -6.54 7.53 -13.69
C LEU A 81 -7.28 7.46 -12.35
N THR A 82 -8.40 8.19 -12.25
CA THR A 82 -9.40 7.90 -11.23
C THR A 82 -10.07 6.57 -11.55
N GLU A 83 -10.76 5.98 -10.57
CA GLU A 83 -11.50 4.73 -10.78
C GLU A 83 -12.51 4.82 -11.93
N GLN A 84 -13.20 5.95 -12.08
CA GLN A 84 -14.17 6.15 -13.17
C GLN A 84 -13.49 6.20 -14.54
N GLN A 85 -12.36 6.91 -14.64
CA GLN A 85 -11.59 6.98 -15.88
C GLN A 85 -10.98 5.63 -16.23
N ALA A 86 -10.49 4.90 -15.24
CA ALA A 86 -9.97 3.55 -15.40
C ALA A 86 -11.05 2.60 -15.96
N LYS A 87 -12.25 2.59 -15.36
CA LYS A 87 -13.39 1.81 -15.86
C LYS A 87 -13.76 2.16 -17.29
N GLU A 88 -13.72 3.43 -17.67
CA GLU A 88 -14.01 3.86 -19.03
C GLU A 88 -12.93 3.43 -20.03
N THR A 89 -11.64 3.58 -19.66
CA THR A 89 -10.51 3.11 -20.46
C THR A 89 -10.58 1.61 -20.69
N LEU A 90 -10.94 0.83 -19.66
CA LEU A 90 -11.02 -0.64 -19.73
C LEU A 90 -12.11 -1.17 -20.68
N LYS A 91 -13.07 -0.35 -21.09
CA LYS A 91 -14.09 -0.75 -22.09
C LYS A 91 -13.54 -0.87 -23.51
N ASP A 92 -12.37 -0.29 -23.77
CA ASP A 92 -11.77 -0.23 -25.11
C ASP A 92 -10.29 -0.66 -25.08
N PRO A 93 -9.95 -1.84 -25.65
CA PRO A 93 -8.58 -2.34 -25.70
C PRO A 93 -7.58 -1.38 -26.36
N ALA A 94 -8.02 -0.58 -27.33
CA ALA A 94 -7.15 0.39 -27.99
C ALA A 94 -6.76 1.53 -27.02
N LYS A 95 -7.71 1.97 -26.18
CA LYS A 95 -7.45 2.98 -25.14
C LYS A 95 -6.54 2.43 -24.04
N VAL A 96 -6.74 1.18 -23.63
CA VAL A 96 -5.85 0.49 -22.67
C VAL A 96 -4.41 0.52 -23.18
N LYS A 97 -4.18 0.00 -24.40
CA LYS A 97 -2.85 -0.05 -24.99
C LYS A 97 -2.24 1.35 -25.17
N ALA A 98 -3.03 2.33 -25.61
CA ALA A 98 -2.56 3.70 -25.77
C ALA A 98 -2.12 4.31 -24.43
N PHE A 99 -2.90 4.09 -23.36
CA PHE A 99 -2.56 4.55 -22.02
C PHE A 99 -1.27 3.89 -21.50
N GLU A 100 -1.17 2.56 -21.57
CA GLU A 100 0.01 1.82 -21.12
C GLU A 100 1.28 2.29 -21.85
N GLN A 101 1.21 2.48 -23.17
CA GLN A 101 2.31 2.99 -23.97
C GLN A 101 2.71 4.42 -23.59
N ALA A 102 1.73 5.30 -23.35
CA ALA A 102 2.01 6.66 -22.91
C ALA A 102 2.71 6.68 -21.54
N MET A 103 2.25 5.84 -20.61
CA MET A 103 2.85 5.69 -19.29
C MET A 103 4.24 5.06 -19.33
N GLN A 104 4.46 4.08 -20.22
CA GLN A 104 5.79 3.50 -20.46
C GLN A 104 6.76 4.56 -20.97
N LYS A 105 6.37 5.34 -21.99
CA LYS A 105 7.21 6.41 -22.57
C LYS A 105 7.53 7.52 -21.57
N ARG A 106 6.62 7.85 -20.66
CA ARG A 106 6.84 8.86 -19.62
C ARG A 106 7.88 8.42 -18.59
N ASN A 107 7.95 7.12 -18.33
CA ASN A 107 8.74 6.53 -17.25
C ASN A 107 9.94 5.72 -17.75
N SER A 108 10.25 5.81 -19.05
CA SER A 108 11.47 5.30 -19.70
C SER A 108 12.53 6.39 -19.73
#